data_AF-A0A6A9K3E1-F1
#
_entry.id   AF-A0A6A9K3E1-F1
#
_cell.length_a   1.000
_cell.length_b   1.000
_cell.length_c   1.000
_cell.angle_alpha   90.00
_cell.angle_beta   90.00
_cell.angle_gamma   90.00
#
_symmetry.space_group_name_H-M   'P 1'
#
loop_
_entity.id
_entity.type
_entity.pdbx_description
1 polymer ?
#
loop_
_entity_poly.entity_id
_entity_poly.type
_entity_poly.pdbx_seq_one_letter_code
_entity_poly.pdbx_strand_id
1 'polypeptide(L)'
;MELNKSLLDCMRAVRRRLREEQALDIHFQQRDAVAAMQAACARSGDATTRELGQRLGRLSGVELPPAEPSLLPAQAPSRQYAGPLRG
;
A
#
# COMPACT_ATOMS: atom_id res chain seq x y z
N MET A 1 18.37 -0.92 11.18
CA MET A 1 17.05 -0.26 11.12
C MET A 1 16.81 0.30 9.71
N GLU A 2 16.66 -0.56 8.71
CA GLU A 2 16.74 -0.21 7.28
C GLU A 2 15.37 0.03 6.63
N LEU A 3 14.29 -0.45 7.27
CA LEU A 3 12.91 -0.32 6.80
C LEU A 3 12.47 1.14 6.60
N ASN A 4 12.98 2.07 7.41
CA ASN A 4 12.52 3.45 7.36
C ASN A 4 13.04 4.21 6.13
N LYS A 5 14.29 3.94 5.71
CA LYS A 5 14.89 4.59 4.55
C LYS A 5 14.24 4.15 3.25
N SER A 6 14.04 2.84 3.08
CA SER A 6 13.39 2.26 1.89
C SER A 6 11.95 2.73 1.74
N LEU A 7 11.21 2.85 2.84
CA LEU A 7 9.86 3.40 2.86
C LEU A 7 9.86 4.87 2.44
N LEU A 8 10.72 5.70 3.04
CA LEU A 8 10.82 7.13 2.74
C LEU A 8 11.21 7.40 1.28
N ASP A 9 12.11 6.62 0.71
CA ASP A 9 12.48 6.70 -0.70
C ASP A 9 11.31 6.33 -1.61
N CYS A 10 10.60 5.24 -1.29
CA CYS A 10 9.42 4.82 -2.05
C CYS A 10 8.30 5.87 -1.99
N MET A 11 8.04 6.41 -0.80
CA MET A 11 7.13 7.52 -0.56
C MET A 11 7.46 8.77 -1.38
N ARG A 12 8.75 9.14 -1.45
CA ARG A 12 9.21 10.30 -2.24
C ARG A 12 9.04 10.07 -3.74
N ALA A 13 9.33 8.86 -4.23
CA ALA A 13 9.15 8.49 -5.63
C ALA A 13 7.66 8.53 -6.03
N VAL A 14 6.77 7.97 -5.19
CA VAL A 14 5.32 8.01 -5.39
C VAL A 14 4.81 9.44 -5.43
N ARG A 15 5.19 10.28 -4.46
CA ARG A 15 4.76 11.69 -4.42
C ARG A 15 5.16 12.44 -5.68
N ARG A 16 6.38 12.24 -6.17
CA ARG A 16 6.87 12.92 -7.37
C ARG A 16 6.06 12.53 -8.60
N ARG A 17 5.77 11.24 -8.78
CA ARG A 17 4.96 10.74 -9.90
C ARG A 17 3.52 11.22 -9.84
N LEU A 18 2.89 11.16 -8.67
CA LEU A 18 1.53 11.66 -8.48
C LEU A 18 1.41 13.17 -8.73
N ARG A 19 2.45 13.94 -8.38
CA ARG A 19 2.51 15.37 -8.66
C ARG A 19 2.71 15.66 -10.15
N GLU A 20 3.56 14.89 -10.83
CA GLU A 20 3.81 15.05 -12.28
C GLU A 20 2.60 14.60 -13.11
N GLU A 21 1.91 13.52 -12.74
CA GLU A 21 0.75 13.00 -13.48
C GLU A 21 -0.57 13.69 -13.13
N GLN A 22 -0.82 13.95 -11.85
CA GLN A 22 -2.16 14.34 -11.33
C GLN A 22 -2.14 15.66 -10.55
N ALA A 23 -0.98 16.32 -10.45
CA ALA A 23 -0.78 17.49 -9.58
C ALA A 23 -1.19 17.26 -8.12
N LEU A 24 -1.20 16.00 -7.66
CA LEU A 24 -1.55 15.63 -6.28
C LEU A 24 -0.33 15.81 -5.37
N ASP A 25 -0.46 16.70 -4.39
CA ASP A 25 0.53 16.87 -3.33
C ASP A 25 0.02 16.24 -2.03
N ILE A 26 0.63 15.11 -1.63
CA ILE A 26 0.28 14.38 -0.41
C ILE A 26 1.39 14.61 0.63
N HIS A 27 1.00 15.13 1.79
CA HIS A 27 1.90 15.42 2.90
C HIS A 27 2.16 14.19 3.79
N PHE A 28 3.43 13.84 3.98
CA PHE A 28 3.87 12.71 4.81
C PHE A 28 3.48 12.80 6.30
N GLN A 29 3.19 14.01 6.79
CA GLN A 29 2.83 14.24 8.19
C GLN A 29 1.38 13.84 8.49
N GLN A 30 0.56 13.56 7.48
CA GLN A 30 -0.82 13.11 7.68
C GLN A 30 -0.83 11.63 8.07
N ARG A 31 -1.65 11.25 9.05
CA ARG A 31 -1.82 9.84 9.49
C ARG A 31 -2.22 8.93 8.33
N ASP A 32 -2.93 9.48 7.36
CA ASP A 32 -3.45 8.76 6.19
C ASP A 32 -2.58 8.94 4.93
N ALA A 33 -1.35 9.45 5.04
CA ALA A 33 -0.50 9.73 3.88
C ALA A 33 -0.25 8.48 3.01
N VAL A 34 0.00 7.32 3.65
CA VAL A 34 0.21 6.04 2.94
C VAL A 34 -1.07 5.59 2.23
N ALA A 35 -2.22 5.70 2.90
CA ALA A 35 -3.52 5.33 2.34
C ALA A 35 -3.91 6.24 1.17
N ALA A 36 -3.73 7.55 1.31
CA ALA A 36 -3.95 8.53 0.25
C ALA A 36 -3.02 8.29 -0.95
N MET A 37 -1.74 7.97 -0.70
CA MET A 37 -0.78 7.63 -1.77
C MET A 37 -1.20 6.35 -2.50
N GLN A 38 -1.63 5.31 -1.78
CA GLN A 38 -2.11 4.08 -2.41
C GLN A 38 -3.38 4.30 -3.23
N ALA A 39 -4.34 5.07 -2.72
CA ALA A 39 -5.56 5.40 -3.46
C ALA A 39 -5.26 6.20 -4.73
N ALA A 40 -4.33 7.15 -4.66
CA ALA A 40 -3.89 7.93 -5.81
C ALA A 40 -3.12 7.07 -6.83
N CYS A 41 -2.27 6.15 -6.36
CA CYS A 41 -1.58 5.18 -7.21
C CYS A 41 -2.57 4.24 -7.92
N ALA A 42 -3.62 3.77 -7.23
CA ALA A 42 -4.66 2.94 -7.82
C ALA A 42 -5.45 3.69 -8.92
N ARG A 43 -5.65 4.99 -8.75
CA ARG A 43 -6.26 5.88 -9.75
C ARG A 43 -5.33 6.27 -10.90
N SER A 44 -4.02 6.07 -10.75
CA SER A 44 -3.06 6.37 -11.81
C SER A 44 -3.22 5.40 -12.98
N GLY A 45 -3.09 5.95 -14.20
CA GLY A 45 -3.04 5.17 -15.44
C GLY A 45 -1.70 4.48 -15.66
N ASP A 46 -0.68 4.83 -14.89
CA ASP A 46 0.68 4.32 -15.08
C ASP A 46 0.94 3.05 -14.26
N ALA A 47 1.44 2.03 -14.95
CA ALA A 47 1.69 0.72 -14.36
C ALA A 47 2.78 0.78 -13.26
N THR A 48 3.81 1.60 -13.46
CA THR A 48 4.88 1.75 -12.47
C THR A 48 4.39 2.50 -11.24
N THR A 49 3.51 3.50 -11.39
CA THR A 49 2.89 4.21 -10.26
C THR A 49 2.02 3.27 -9.42
N ARG A 50 1.28 2.36 -10.05
CA ARG A 50 0.52 1.28 -9.36
C ARG A 50 1.43 0.31 -8.59
N GLU A 51 2.50 -0.16 -9.21
CA GLU A 51 3.45 -1.09 -8.58
C GLU A 51 4.13 -0.45 -7.35
N LEU A 52 4.50 0.83 -7.44
CA LEU A 52 5.05 1.60 -6.33
C LEU A 52 4.06 1.69 -5.16
N GLY A 53 2.77 1.88 -5.42
CA GLY A 53 1.72 1.90 -4.39
C GLY A 53 1.58 0.54 -3.67
N GLN A 54 1.70 -0.58 -4.39
CA GLN A 54 1.68 -1.91 -3.77
C GLN A 54 2.92 -2.15 -2.90
N ARG A 55 4.09 -1.74 -3.40
CA ARG A 55 5.36 -1.87 -2.67
C ARG A 55 5.39 -1.01 -1.41
N LEU A 56 4.79 0.19 -1.46
CA LEU A 56 4.61 1.08 -0.32
C LEU A 56 3.79 0.42 0.79
N GLY A 57 2.68 -0.24 0.45
CA GLY A 57 1.84 -0.96 1.43
C GLY A 57 2.59 -2.09 2.14
N ARG A 58 3.33 -2.89 1.38
CA ARG A 58 4.18 -3.97 1.92
C ARG A 58 5.25 -3.43 2.89
N LEU A 59 5.86 -2.29 2.56
CA LEU A 59 6.87 -1.65 3.41
C LEU A 59 6.27 -0.99 4.65
N SER A 60 5.06 -0.42 4.53
CA SER A 60 4.38 0.25 5.64
C SER A 60 3.65 -0.70 6.58
N GLY A 61 3.46 -1.96 6.19
CA GLY A 61 2.59 -2.90 6.90
C GLY A 61 1.10 -2.55 6.82
N VAL A 62 0.75 -1.57 5.98
CA VAL A 62 -0.63 -1.16 5.69
C VAL A 62 -0.99 -1.79 4.35
N GLU A 63 -1.59 -2.98 4.38
CA GLU A 63 -2.28 -3.51 3.21
C GLU A 63 -3.61 -2.76 3.06
N LEU A 64 -3.64 -1.70 2.23
CA LEU A 64 -4.90 -1.37 1.56
C LEU A 64 -5.16 -2.48 0.54
N PRO A 65 -6.40 -3.00 0.46
CA PRO A 65 -6.74 -3.99 -0.55
C PRO A 65 -6.38 -3.39 -1.92
N PRO A 66 -5.58 -4.08 -2.74
CA PRO A 66 -5.37 -3.65 -4.12
C PRO A 66 -6.76 -3.50 -4.75
N ALA A 67 -7.01 -2.39 -5.44
CA ALA A 67 -8.17 -2.27 -6.29
C ALA A 67 -8.05 -3.35 -7.37
N GLU A 68 -8.64 -4.51 -7.13
CA GLU A 68 -8.66 -5.65 -8.04
C GLU A 68 -9.30 -5.21 -9.36
N PRO A 69 -8.64 -5.39 -10.53
CA PRO A 69 -9.39 -5.91 -11.66
C PRO A 69 -9.66 -7.37 -11.32
N SER A 70 -10.89 -7.67 -10.90
CA SER A 70 -11.36 -8.99 -10.50
C SER A 70 -10.86 -10.10 -11.42
N LEU A 71 -9.87 -10.88 -10.98
CA LEU A 71 -9.64 -12.26 -11.41
C LEU A 71 -8.93 -13.02 -10.27
N LEU A 72 -9.75 -13.68 -9.45
CA LEU A 72 -9.49 -14.67 -8.38
C LEU A 72 -9.51 -14.20 -6.91
N PRO A 73 -10.34 -14.83 -6.04
CA PRO A 73 -10.36 -14.59 -4.61
C PRO A 73 -9.25 -15.38 -3.90
N ALA A 74 -8.16 -14.71 -3.53
CA ALA A 74 -7.12 -15.29 -2.67
C ALA A 74 -7.41 -14.96 -1.19
N GLN A 75 -8.31 -15.77 -0.62
CA GLN A 75 -8.35 -16.30 0.75
C GLN A 75 -7.85 -15.44 1.91
N ALA A 76 -8.81 -15.11 2.79
CA ALA A 76 -8.67 -14.52 4.12
C ALA A 76 -7.93 -15.46 5.12
N PRO A 77 -7.51 -14.97 6.31
CA PRO A 77 -6.40 -15.51 7.08
C PRO A 77 -6.81 -16.73 7.93
N SER A 78 -6.02 -17.80 7.87
CA SER A 78 -6.08 -18.89 8.86
C SER A 78 -5.52 -18.38 10.19
N ARG A 79 -6.42 -17.89 11.03
CA ARG A 79 -6.13 -17.57 12.43
C ARG A 79 -7.20 -18.18 13.32
N GLN A 80 -7.16 -19.50 13.48
CA GLN A 80 -7.89 -20.20 14.52
C GLN A 80 -7.03 -21.33 15.11
N TYR A 81 -6.15 -20.93 16.03
CA TYR A 81 -5.67 -21.79 17.10
C TYR A 81 -6.81 -21.91 18.12
N ALA A 82 -7.47 -23.07 18.17
CA ALA A 82 -8.36 -23.45 19.27
C ALA A 82 -7.66 -24.56 20.07
N GLY A 83 -7.44 -24.30 21.35
CA GLY A 83 -6.67 -25.14 22.27
C GLY A 83 -7.28 -26.51 22.59
N PRO A 84 -6.68 -27.25 23.52
CA PRO A 84 -7.01 -28.66 23.75
C PRO A 84 -8.32 -28.80 24.53
N LEU A 85 -9.33 -29.43 23.93
CA LEU A 85 -10.49 -29.92 24.66
C LEU A 85 -10.18 -31.30 25.24
N ARG A 86 -9.75 -31.26 26.50
CA ARG A 86 -9.79 -32.35 27.46
C ARG A 86 -11.26 -32.65 27.79
N GLY A 87 -11.68 -33.90 27.64
CA GLY A 87 -12.97 -34.43 28.09
C GLY A 87 -12.92 -35.94 28.06
#